data_AF-A0A3D0P5T4-F1
#
_entry.id   AF-A0A3D0P5T4-F1
#
_cell.length_a   1.000
_cell.length_b   1.000
_cell.length_c   1.000
_cell.angle_alpha   90.00
_cell.angle_beta   90.00
_cell.angle_gamma   90.00
#
_symmetry.space_group_name_H-M   'P 1'
#
loop_
_entity.id
_entity.type
_entity.pdbx_description
1 polymer ?
#
loop_
_entity_poly.entity_id
_entity_poly.type
_entity_poly.pdbx_seq_one_letter_code
_entity_poly.pdbx_strand_id
1 'polypeptide(L)'
;MPEVKAQPARRDTAELAFDEAIRENKKLSFPLQESSKSRLAGKLRYWWSWFVAGSLLLIIGPPSLIVLGIINKKMWLYPIARWGAAQWLRACGARIVVRGGEHLPEGESFVFASNHRSYLDTATLFFYTGKKLGLVAKKELLAVPILGQGMHYVNIFAIDRSNP
;
A
#
# COMPACT_ATOMS: atom_id res chain seq x y z
N MET A 1 -10.47 18.22 39.83
CA MET A 1 -9.42 17.33 39.29
C MET A 1 -8.32 18.22 38.72
N PRO A 2 -7.06 18.13 39.18
CA PRO A 2 -6.00 18.97 38.62
C PRO A 2 -5.62 18.48 37.22
N GLU A 3 -5.47 19.42 36.28
CA GLU A 3 -4.94 19.17 34.94
C GLU A 3 -3.53 18.57 35.02
N VAL A 4 -3.39 17.31 34.60
CA VAL A 4 -2.08 16.73 34.30
C VAL A 4 -1.64 17.32 32.97
N LYS A 5 -0.90 18.44 33.01
CA LYS A 5 -0.13 18.91 31.85
C LYS A 5 0.95 17.86 31.58
N ALA A 6 0.71 17.00 30.60
CA ALA A 6 1.74 16.13 30.05
C ALA A 6 2.92 17.00 29.61
N GLN A 7 4.07 16.86 30.27
CA GLN A 7 5.31 17.45 29.78
C GLN A 7 5.58 16.86 28.39
N PRO A 8 5.77 17.68 27.35
CA PRO A 8 6.14 17.16 26.04
C PRO A 8 7.48 16.43 26.17
N ALA A 9 7.52 15.18 25.73
CA ALA A 9 8.74 14.39 25.66
C ALA A 9 9.82 15.22 24.95
N ARG A 10 11.05 15.20 25.49
CA ARG A 10 12.20 15.94 24.96
C ARG A 10 12.52 15.42 23.55
N ARG A 11 12.00 16.10 22.53
CA ARG A 11 12.25 15.78 21.11
C ARG A 11 13.73 15.95 20.81
N ASP A 12 14.27 15.05 20.00
CA ASP A 12 15.67 15.15 19.58
C ASP A 12 15.85 16.33 18.59
N THR A 13 17.10 16.78 18.41
CA THR A 13 17.41 17.91 17.52
C THR A 13 17.12 17.62 16.04
N ALA A 14 17.09 16.35 15.64
CA ALA A 14 16.80 15.96 14.26
C ALA A 14 15.30 16.02 13.96
N GLU A 15 14.45 15.64 14.92
CA GLU A 15 13.00 15.81 14.86
C GLU A 15 12.61 17.29 14.76
N LEU A 16 13.26 18.17 15.53
CA LEU A 16 13.01 19.61 15.46
C LEU A 16 13.39 20.21 14.08
N ALA A 17 14.54 19.82 13.52
CA ALA A 17 14.96 20.27 12.19
C ALA A 17 14.06 19.74 11.07
N PHE A 18 13.52 18.52 11.23
CA PHE A 18 12.54 17.94 10.31
C PHE A 18 11.20 18.70 10.34
N ASP A 19 10.70 18.99 11.54
CA ASP A 19 9.46 19.76 11.73
C ASP A 19 9.56 21.18 11.14
N GLU A 20 10.71 21.85 11.32
CA GLU A 20 10.98 23.16 10.75
C GLU A 20 11.01 23.10 9.21
N ALA A 21 11.66 22.10 8.63
CA ALA A 21 11.67 21.91 7.18
C ALA A 21 10.26 21.67 6.60
N ILE A 22 9.38 20.97 7.32
CA ILE A 22 7.97 20.82 6.95
C ILE A 22 7.25 22.17 7.00
N ARG A 23 7.40 22.92 8.10
CA ARG A 23 6.73 24.22 8.29
C ARG A 23 7.11 25.25 7.22
N GLU A 24 8.37 25.23 6.80
CA GLU A 24 8.90 26.13 5.78
C GLU A 24 8.74 25.59 4.34
N ASN A 25 8.04 24.46 4.17
CA ASN A 25 7.86 23.78 2.88
C ASN A 25 9.19 23.55 2.12
N LYS A 26 10.25 23.24 2.87
CA LYS A 26 11.56 22.91 2.33
C LYS A 26 11.56 21.48 1.79
N LYS A 27 12.34 21.24 0.74
CA LYS A 27 12.52 19.89 0.19
C LYS A 27 13.19 18.99 1.24
N LEU A 28 12.46 17.98 1.71
CA LEU A 28 12.99 16.96 2.59
C LEU A 28 13.92 16.02 1.81
N SER A 29 15.18 15.91 2.24
CA SER A 29 16.14 14.93 1.75
C SER A 29 16.30 13.81 2.76
N PHE A 30 16.02 12.59 2.34
CA PHE A 30 16.26 11.39 3.14
C PHE A 30 17.54 10.74 2.65
N PRO A 31 18.45 10.32 3.55
CA PRO A 31 19.62 9.53 3.16
C PRO A 31 19.12 8.17 2.67
N LEU A 32 18.88 8.07 1.36
CA LEU A 32 18.51 6.82 0.72
C LEU A 32 19.79 6.07 0.38
N GLN A 33 19.89 4.84 0.88
CA GLN A 33 20.92 3.92 0.40
C GLN A 33 20.69 3.72 -1.11
N GLU A 34 21.65 4.14 -1.94
CA GLU A 34 21.55 3.92 -3.37
C GLU A 34 21.49 2.42 -3.66
N SER A 35 20.53 2.03 -4.50
CA SER A 35 20.39 0.65 -4.92
C SER A 35 21.63 0.25 -5.71
N SER A 36 22.40 -0.72 -5.21
CA SER A 36 23.54 -1.25 -5.96
C SER A 36 23.07 -1.74 -7.33
N LYS A 37 23.86 -1.51 -8.39
CA LYS A 37 23.57 -2.02 -9.74
C LYS A 37 23.09 -3.48 -9.65
N SER A 38 21.86 -3.74 -10.14
CA SER A 38 21.18 -5.01 -9.94
C SER A 38 22.01 -6.17 -10.50
N ARG A 39 22.54 -7.00 -9.59
CA ARG A 39 23.22 -8.26 -9.89
C ARG A 39 22.24 -9.22 -10.57
N LEU A 40 22.75 -10.26 -11.24
CA LEU A 40 21.91 -11.28 -11.91
C LEU A 40 20.79 -11.82 -10.99
N ALA A 41 21.10 -12.07 -9.72
CA ALA A 41 20.12 -12.50 -8.72
C ALA A 41 18.97 -11.50 -8.50
N GLY A 42 19.24 -10.19 -8.57
CA GLY A 42 18.22 -9.15 -8.48
C GLY A 42 17.28 -9.15 -9.68
N LYS A 43 17.83 -9.35 -10.90
CA LYS A 43 17.02 -9.49 -12.12
C LYS A 43 16.17 -10.76 -12.10
N LEU A 44 16.73 -11.88 -11.68
CA LEU A 44 16.00 -13.14 -11.50
C LEU A 44 14.85 -12.98 -10.50
N ARG A 45 15.11 -12.33 -9.35
CA ARG A 45 14.07 -12.06 -8.36
C ARG A 45 12.99 -11.09 -8.87
N TYR A 46 13.36 -10.10 -9.68
CA TYR A 46 12.40 -9.21 -10.34
C TYR A 46 11.44 -9.99 -11.23
N TRP A 47 11.96 -10.84 -12.12
CA TRP A 47 11.11 -11.66 -12.99
C TRP A 47 10.29 -12.66 -12.20
N TRP A 48 10.86 -13.28 -11.17
CA TRP A 48 10.14 -14.16 -10.25
C TRP A 48 8.98 -13.43 -9.56
N SER A 49 9.21 -12.22 -9.05
CA SER A 49 8.19 -11.40 -8.40
C SER A 49 7.02 -11.10 -9.35
N TRP A 50 7.32 -10.68 -10.58
CA TRP A 50 6.28 -10.41 -11.58
C TRP A 50 5.56 -11.67 -12.03
N PHE A 51 6.27 -12.79 -12.16
CA PHE A 51 5.67 -14.08 -12.43
C PHE A 51 4.66 -14.45 -11.33
N VAL A 52 5.07 -14.36 -10.06
CA VAL A 52 4.17 -14.62 -8.92
C VAL A 52 2.96 -13.68 -8.93
N ALA A 53 3.16 -12.38 -9.13
CA ALA A 53 2.05 -11.42 -9.19
C ALA A 53 1.08 -11.72 -10.33
N GLY A 54 1.60 -12.02 -11.53
CA GLY A 54 0.82 -12.41 -12.69
C GLY A 54 0.06 -13.72 -12.46
N SER A 55 0.72 -14.74 -11.90
CA SER A 55 0.07 -16.02 -11.56
C SER A 55 -1.03 -15.85 -10.53
N LEU A 56 -0.82 -15.05 -9.47
CA LEU A 56 -1.86 -14.75 -8.50
C LEU A 56 -3.05 -14.07 -9.17
N LEU A 57 -2.81 -13.07 -10.01
CA LEU A 57 -3.88 -12.37 -10.71
C LEU A 57 -4.64 -13.29 -11.67
N LEU A 58 -3.95 -14.10 -12.48
CA LEU A 58 -4.56 -14.90 -13.54
C LEU A 58 -5.16 -16.22 -13.05
N ILE A 59 -4.58 -16.84 -12.02
CA ILE A 59 -5.03 -18.15 -11.52
C ILE A 59 -6.01 -17.99 -10.37
N ILE A 60 -5.78 -17.02 -9.46
CA ILE A 60 -6.65 -16.82 -8.30
C ILE A 60 -7.73 -15.76 -8.56
N GLY A 61 -7.42 -14.72 -9.34
CA GLY A 61 -8.33 -13.62 -9.63
C GLY A 61 -9.66 -14.06 -10.25
N PRO A 62 -9.69 -14.65 -11.47
CA PRO A 62 -10.92 -15.05 -12.14
C PRO A 62 -11.82 -15.97 -11.30
N PRO A 63 -11.36 -17.09 -10.72
CA PRO A 63 -12.25 -17.95 -9.94
C PRO A 63 -12.76 -17.23 -8.69
N SER A 64 -11.93 -16.39 -8.04
CA SER A 64 -12.39 -15.58 -6.90
C SER A 64 -13.51 -14.62 -7.30
N LEU A 65 -13.37 -13.91 -8.42
CA LEU A 65 -14.38 -12.97 -8.90
C LEU A 65 -15.69 -13.69 -9.28
N ILE A 66 -15.59 -14.81 -10.00
CA ILE A 66 -16.75 -15.60 -10.42
C ILE A 66 -17.50 -16.14 -9.19
N VAL A 67 -16.80 -16.82 -8.28
CA VAL A 67 -17.41 -17.41 -7.08
C VAL A 67 -18.01 -16.33 -6.20
N LEU A 68 -17.25 -15.27 -5.87
CA LEU A 68 -17.72 -14.19 -5.01
C LEU A 68 -18.86 -13.38 -5.63
N GLY A 69 -18.90 -13.30 -6.96
CA GLY A 69 -20.00 -12.73 -7.73
C GLY A 69 -21.28 -13.56 -7.60
N ILE A 70 -21.18 -14.88 -7.80
CA ILE A 70 -22.33 -15.81 -7.70
C ILE A 70 -22.91 -15.81 -6.29
N ILE A 71 -22.09 -15.88 -5.25
CA ILE A 71 -22.57 -15.91 -3.86
C ILE A 71 -22.89 -14.51 -3.29
N ASN A 72 -22.74 -13.46 -4.10
CA ASN A 72 -22.93 -12.05 -3.72
C ASN A 72 -22.13 -11.62 -2.47
N LYS A 73 -20.90 -12.12 -2.33
CA LYS A 73 -19.97 -11.80 -1.23
C LYS A 73 -18.73 -11.06 -1.73
N LYS A 74 -18.92 -10.05 -2.59
CA LYS A 74 -17.84 -9.26 -3.23
C LYS A 74 -16.74 -8.78 -2.25
N MET A 75 -17.14 -8.34 -1.05
CA MET A 75 -16.21 -7.88 0.00
C MET A 75 -15.27 -8.95 0.55
N TRP A 76 -15.54 -10.24 0.30
CA TRP A 76 -14.63 -11.34 0.64
C TRP A 76 -13.42 -11.40 -0.30
N LEU A 77 -13.34 -10.53 -1.31
CA LEU A 77 -12.14 -10.34 -2.10
C LEU A 77 -11.01 -9.69 -1.28
N TYR A 78 -11.31 -8.87 -0.27
CA TYR A 78 -10.30 -8.23 0.58
C TYR A 78 -9.32 -9.21 1.26
N PRO A 79 -9.76 -10.28 1.96
CA PRO A 79 -8.82 -11.23 2.55
C PRO A 79 -7.98 -11.96 1.49
N ILE A 80 -8.55 -12.27 0.32
CA ILE A 80 -7.82 -12.89 -0.80
C ILE A 80 -6.75 -11.92 -1.34
N ALA A 81 -7.12 -10.67 -1.57
CA ALA A 81 -6.21 -9.61 -2.02
C ALA A 81 -5.10 -9.34 -0.99
N ARG A 82 -5.44 -9.33 0.29
CA ARG A 82 -4.48 -9.17 1.40
C ARG A 82 -3.48 -10.31 1.43
N TRP A 83 -3.94 -11.55 1.28
CA TRP A 83 -3.07 -12.71 1.19
C TRP A 83 -2.18 -12.63 -0.06
N GLY A 84 -2.73 -12.29 -1.22
CA GLY A 84 -1.97 -12.11 -2.46
C GLY A 84 -0.89 -11.02 -2.35
N ALA A 85 -1.21 -9.89 -1.71
CA ALA A 85 -0.26 -8.84 -1.41
C ALA A 85 0.91 -9.35 -0.53
N ALA A 86 0.61 -10.16 0.49
CA ALA A 86 1.63 -10.80 1.31
C ALA A 86 2.55 -11.71 0.48
N GLN A 87 1.99 -12.53 -0.41
CA GLN A 87 2.77 -13.42 -1.27
C GLN A 87 3.65 -12.64 -2.24
N TRP A 88 3.14 -11.54 -2.81
CA TRP A 88 3.93 -10.71 -3.72
C TRP A 88 5.11 -10.03 -2.98
N LEU A 89 4.86 -9.47 -1.79
CA LEU A 89 5.92 -8.90 -0.95
C LEU A 89 7.00 -9.93 -0.59
N ARG A 90 6.59 -11.16 -0.28
CA ARG A 90 7.51 -12.29 -0.02
C ARG A 90 8.32 -12.65 -1.25
N ALA A 91 7.70 -12.73 -2.43
CA ALA A 91 8.38 -13.02 -3.69
C ALA A 91 9.42 -11.94 -4.07
N CYS A 92 9.14 -10.68 -3.73
CA CYS A 92 10.07 -9.57 -3.86
C CYS A 92 11.28 -9.67 -2.91
N GLY A 93 11.22 -10.52 -1.87
CA GLY A 93 12.22 -10.55 -0.80
C GLY A 93 12.24 -9.26 0.02
N ALA A 94 11.10 -8.56 0.10
CA ALA A 94 11.01 -7.31 0.83
C ALA A 94 11.11 -7.56 2.33
N ARG A 95 12.01 -6.84 3.01
CA ARG A 95 12.06 -6.77 4.48
C ARG A 95 11.32 -5.51 4.91
N ILE A 96 10.07 -5.67 5.33
CA ILE A 96 9.24 -4.54 5.76
C ILE A 96 9.41 -4.32 7.26
N VAL A 97 9.57 -3.06 7.65
CA VAL A 97 9.50 -2.59 9.04
C VAL A 97 8.38 -1.58 9.12
N VAL A 98 7.39 -1.84 9.97
CA VAL A 98 6.29 -0.92 10.24
C VAL A 98 6.56 -0.20 11.56
N ARG A 99 6.41 1.11 11.57
CA ARG A 99 6.52 1.97 12.76
C ARG A 99 5.26 2.83 12.85
N GLY A 100 4.81 3.16 14.06
CA GLY A 100 3.62 3.98 14.24
C GLY A 100 2.31 3.23 14.02
N GLY A 101 2.30 1.90 14.11
CA GLY A 101 1.08 1.10 13.95
C GLY A 101 0.07 1.31 15.08
N GLU A 102 0.56 1.72 16.25
CA GLU A 102 -0.21 2.15 17.42
C GLU A 102 -1.08 3.39 17.14
N HIS A 103 -0.76 4.18 16.12
CA HIS A 103 -1.56 5.34 15.69
C HIS A 103 -2.73 4.97 14.77
N LEU A 104 -3.04 3.67 14.63
CA LEU A 104 -4.14 3.17 13.80
C LEU A 104 -5.24 2.48 14.64
N PRO A 105 -5.91 3.21 15.57
CA PRO A 105 -6.99 2.66 16.37
C PRO A 105 -8.11 2.03 15.52
N GLU A 106 -8.82 1.07 16.11
CA GLU A 106 -10.00 0.48 15.49
C GLU A 106 -11.20 1.44 15.55
N GLY A 107 -12.08 1.36 14.55
CA GLY A 107 -13.28 2.19 14.46
C GLY A 107 -13.09 3.60 13.88
N GLU A 108 -11.85 4.02 13.62
CA GLU A 108 -11.55 5.31 13.01
C GLU A 108 -11.31 5.21 11.49
N SER A 109 -11.57 6.32 10.79
CA SER A 109 -11.36 6.44 9.34
C SER A 109 -10.07 7.22 9.07
N PHE A 110 -9.25 6.70 8.15
CA PHE A 110 -7.93 7.24 7.86
C PHE A 110 -7.79 7.55 6.37
N VAL A 111 -7.03 8.61 6.07
CA VAL A 111 -6.50 8.86 4.72
C VAL A 111 -5.03 8.47 4.71
N PHE A 112 -4.71 7.43 3.95
CA PHE A 112 -3.32 6.98 3.78
C PHE A 112 -2.69 7.72 2.59
N ALA A 113 -1.58 8.40 2.84
CA ALA A 113 -0.76 9.02 1.80
C ALA A 113 0.64 8.37 1.81
N SER A 114 1.08 7.86 0.66
CA SER A 114 2.41 7.28 0.48
C SER A 114 3.20 8.11 -0.51
N ASN A 115 4.49 8.30 -0.26
CA ASN A 115 5.40 8.76 -1.30
C ASN A 115 5.47 7.65 -2.37
N HIS A 116 4.82 7.85 -3.52
CA HIS A 116 4.63 6.78 -4.50
C HIS A 116 5.95 6.39 -5.17
N ARG A 117 6.65 5.39 -4.61
CA ARG A 117 8.04 5.03 -4.96
C ARG A 117 8.12 3.64 -5.59
N SER A 118 7.10 2.82 -5.43
CA SER A 118 7.09 1.45 -5.95
C SER A 118 5.67 0.95 -6.25
N TYR A 119 5.56 0.00 -7.18
CA TYR A 119 4.32 -0.77 -7.35
C TYR A 119 3.95 -1.54 -6.07
N LEU A 120 4.93 -1.83 -5.20
CA LEU A 120 4.72 -2.52 -3.92
C LEU A 120 4.09 -1.63 -2.85
N ASP A 121 3.94 -0.33 -3.07
CA ASP A 121 3.31 0.58 -2.11
C ASP A 121 1.88 0.10 -1.79
N THR A 122 1.12 -0.21 -2.83
CA THR A 122 -0.25 -0.73 -2.71
C THR A 122 -0.28 -2.06 -1.96
N ALA A 123 0.62 -2.99 -2.29
CA ALA A 123 0.71 -4.29 -1.61
C ALA A 123 1.07 -4.13 -0.12
N THR A 124 1.99 -3.22 0.19
CA THR A 124 2.41 -2.90 1.56
C THR A 124 1.23 -2.33 2.36
N LEU A 125 0.51 -1.36 1.80
CA LEU A 125 -0.66 -0.78 2.44
C LEU A 125 -1.76 -1.82 2.67
N PHE A 126 -2.11 -2.62 1.65
CA PHE A 126 -3.12 -3.67 1.78
C PHE A 126 -2.80 -4.69 2.86
N PHE A 127 -1.53 -5.08 2.99
CA PHE A 127 -1.13 -6.11 3.93
C PHE A 127 -0.94 -5.58 5.36
N TYR A 128 -0.28 -4.43 5.54
CA TYR A 128 0.18 -3.98 6.85
C TYR A 128 -0.76 -3.01 7.57
N THR A 129 -1.66 -2.30 6.88
CA THR A 129 -2.55 -1.34 7.56
C THR A 129 -3.59 -2.00 8.44
N GLY A 130 -3.93 -3.28 8.22
CA GLY A 130 -5.02 -3.92 8.96
C GLY A 130 -6.41 -3.62 8.42
N LYS A 131 -6.57 -2.54 7.65
CA LYS A 131 -7.87 -1.97 7.28
C LYS A 131 -8.33 -2.38 5.88
N LYS A 132 -9.64 -2.30 5.63
CA LYS A 132 -10.19 -2.36 4.26
C LYS A 132 -9.93 -1.01 3.61
N LEU A 133 -9.06 -1.00 2.60
CA LEU A 133 -8.65 0.23 1.92
C LEU A 133 -9.56 0.54 0.74
N GLY A 134 -10.07 1.77 0.69
CA GLY A 134 -10.46 2.38 -0.57
C GLY A 134 -9.24 3.03 -1.21
N LEU A 135 -9.03 2.80 -2.51
CA LEU A 135 -7.88 3.35 -3.23
C LEU A 135 -8.34 4.31 -4.32
N VAL A 136 -7.54 5.35 -4.52
CA VAL A 136 -7.69 6.24 -5.66
C VAL A 136 -6.89 5.66 -6.83
N ALA A 137 -7.55 5.28 -7.91
CA ALA A 137 -6.94 4.66 -9.07
C ALA A 137 -7.18 5.49 -10.35
N LYS A 138 -6.32 5.28 -11.34
CA LYS A 138 -6.51 5.79 -12.70
C LYS A 138 -7.75 5.13 -13.33
N LYS A 139 -8.64 5.91 -13.95
CA LYS A 139 -9.86 5.40 -14.59
C LYS A 139 -9.60 4.30 -15.62
N GLU A 140 -8.49 4.37 -16.32
CA GLU A 140 -8.08 3.39 -17.33
C GLU A 140 -7.84 1.99 -16.74
N LEU A 141 -7.50 1.89 -15.45
CA LEU A 141 -7.30 0.61 -14.79
C LEU A 141 -8.61 -0.19 -14.63
N LEU A 142 -9.76 0.48 -14.68
CA LEU A 142 -11.06 -0.20 -14.66
C LEU A 142 -11.34 -0.98 -15.95
N ALA A 143 -10.68 -0.63 -17.07
CA ALA A 143 -10.84 -1.34 -18.33
C ALA A 143 -10.08 -2.67 -18.37
N VAL A 144 -9.19 -2.94 -17.40
CA VAL A 144 -8.44 -4.20 -17.33
C VAL A 144 -9.37 -5.30 -16.78
N PRO A 145 -9.62 -6.43 -17.47
CA PRO A 145 -10.74 -7.33 -17.13
C PRO A 145 -10.74 -7.84 -15.69
N ILE A 146 -9.67 -8.50 -15.26
CA ILE A 146 -9.59 -9.12 -13.92
C ILE A 146 -9.35 -8.04 -12.86
N LEU A 147 -8.42 -7.12 -13.15
CA LEU A 147 -8.05 -6.08 -12.21
C LEU A 147 -9.22 -5.12 -11.98
N GLY A 148 -9.76 -4.53 -13.03
CA GLY A 148 -10.90 -3.61 -13.00
C GLY A 148 -12.15 -4.22 -12.39
N GLN A 149 -12.48 -5.48 -12.71
CA GLN A 149 -13.60 -6.16 -12.06
C GLN A 149 -13.36 -6.36 -10.56
N GLY A 150 -12.14 -6.70 -10.15
CA GLY A 150 -11.75 -6.72 -8.75
C GLY A 150 -11.86 -5.33 -8.11
N MET A 151 -11.45 -4.29 -8.82
CA MET A 151 -11.59 -2.90 -8.38
C MET A 151 -13.06 -2.47 -8.20
N HIS A 152 -14.01 -3.07 -8.93
CA HIS A 152 -15.44 -2.86 -8.69
C HIS A 152 -15.99 -3.61 -7.47
N TYR A 153 -15.32 -4.68 -7.03
CA TYR A 153 -15.71 -5.46 -5.84
C TYR A 153 -15.20 -4.84 -4.54
N VAL A 154 -14.09 -4.09 -4.62
CA VAL A 154 -13.51 -3.33 -3.52
C VAL A 154 -13.79 -1.83 -3.72
N ASN A 155 -13.65 -0.99 -2.69
CA ASN A 155 -14.09 0.41 -2.75
C ASN A 155 -13.05 1.30 -3.47
N ILE A 156 -12.79 1.06 -4.76
CA ILE A 156 -11.82 1.84 -5.54
C ILE A 156 -12.50 3.02 -6.23
N PHE A 157 -11.95 4.20 -5.97
CA PHE A 157 -12.37 5.47 -6.56
C PHE A 157 -11.53 5.75 -7.79
N ALA A 158 -12.12 5.55 -8.96
CA ALA A 158 -11.47 5.88 -10.23
C ALA A 158 -11.54 7.39 -10.47
N ILE A 159 -10.38 8.01 -10.69
CA ILE A 159 -10.26 9.42 -11.06
C ILE A 159 -9.88 9.51 -12.54
N ASP A 160 -10.63 10.32 -13.27
CA ASP A 160 -10.28 10.77 -14.61
C ASP A 160 -9.31 11.95 -14.47
N ARG A 161 -8.10 11.82 -15.04
CA ARG A 161 -7.04 12.84 -14.96
C ARG A 161 -6.82 13.53 -16.32
N SER A 162 -7.74 13.37 -17.26
CA SER A 162 -7.64 13.98 -18.59
C SER A 162 -7.74 15.52 -18.56
N ASN A 163 -8.24 16.10 -17.48
CA ASN A 163 -8.27 17.55 -17.27
C ASN A 163 -7.86 17.90 -15.81
N PRO A 164 -6.58 18.23 -15.57
CA PRO A 164 -6.03 18.52 -14.24
C PRO A 164 -6.45 19.88 -13.66
#